data_AF-A0A345E8U6-F1
#
_entry.id   AF-A0A345E8U6-F1
#
_cell.length_a   1.000
_cell.length_b   1.000
_cell.length_c   1.000
_cell.angle_alpha   90.00
_cell.angle_beta   90.00
_cell.angle_gamma   90.00
#
_symmetry.space_group_name_H-M   'P 1'
#
loop_
_entity.id
_entity.type
_entity.pdbx_description
1 polymer ?
#
loop_
_entity_poly.entity_id
_entity_poly.type
_entity_poly.pdbx_seq_one_letter_code
_entity_poly.pdbx_strand_id
1 'polypeptide(L)'
;MSQQTLGQFHNETRCPTCGRDDFEDERGMRIHHKLAHDESLAEREDRYRCPECGREVETKRGLSNHLSKVHPKTWEQLQSEGMVLIVHHGE
;
A
#
# COMPACT_ATOMS: atom_id res chain seq x y z
N MET A 1 36.99 20.76 5.47
CA MET A 1 35.76 21.37 6.01
C MET A 1 34.59 20.61 5.44
N SER A 2 33.91 19.86 6.30
CA SER A 2 32.56 19.31 6.14
C SER A 2 31.66 20.39 5.54
N GLN A 3 30.80 20.17 4.57
CA GLN A 3 29.82 19.11 4.43
C GLN A 3 29.16 19.35 3.07
N GLN A 4 29.07 18.32 2.22
CA GLN A 4 28.23 18.37 1.03
C GLN A 4 26.91 17.70 1.40
N THR A 5 25.92 18.51 1.70
CA THR A 5 24.55 18.11 2.02
C THR A 5 23.93 17.44 0.79
N LEU A 6 23.73 16.13 0.89
CA LEU A 6 23.02 15.32 -0.11
C LEU A 6 21.67 15.97 -0.40
N GLY A 7 21.40 16.19 -1.68
CA GLY A 7 20.17 16.75 -2.18
C GLY A 7 18.96 15.87 -1.84
N GLN A 8 17.98 16.50 -1.19
CA GLN A 8 16.53 16.34 -1.36
C GLN A 8 16.10 14.97 -1.91
N PHE A 9 16.04 13.98 -1.01
CA PHE A 9 15.18 12.82 -1.21
C PHE A 9 13.73 13.30 -1.10
N HIS A 10 12.92 12.91 -2.08
CA HIS A 10 11.49 13.19 -2.09
C HIS A 10 10.90 12.63 -0.79
N ASN A 11 10.18 13.49 -0.10
CA ASN A 11 9.92 13.36 1.31
C ASN A 11 8.60 12.59 1.54
N GLU A 12 8.72 11.26 1.50
CA GLU A 12 7.66 10.28 1.81
C GLU A 12 7.41 10.19 3.33
N THR A 13 8.32 10.73 4.14
CA THR A 13 8.25 10.70 5.60
C THR A 13 7.58 11.92 6.22
N ARG A 14 7.04 12.88 5.45
CA ARG A 14 6.37 14.06 6.04
C ARG A 14 4.88 13.88 6.15
N CYS A 15 4.37 14.26 7.30
CA CYS A 15 2.94 14.38 7.56
C CYS A 15 2.35 15.51 6.70
N PRO A 16 1.38 15.24 5.81
CA PRO A 16 0.72 16.26 5.00
C PRO A 16 -0.20 17.17 5.81
N THR A 17 -0.69 16.75 6.98
CA THR A 17 -1.62 17.56 7.79
C THR A 17 -0.90 18.57 8.68
N CYS A 18 0.18 18.15 9.37
CA CYS A 18 0.93 19.06 10.25
C CYS A 18 2.32 19.44 9.73
N GLY A 19 2.77 18.85 8.62
CA GLY A 19 4.05 19.16 8.01
C GLY A 19 5.27 18.61 8.74
N ARG A 20 5.12 17.83 9.83
CA ARG A 20 6.24 17.20 10.54
C ARG A 20 6.95 16.19 9.62
N ASP A 21 8.27 16.19 9.68
CA ASP A 21 9.16 15.32 8.90
C ASP A 21 10.21 14.63 9.78
N ASP A 22 10.09 14.73 11.10
CA ASP A 22 10.99 14.13 12.11
C ASP A 22 10.81 12.60 12.27
N PHE A 23 10.36 11.93 11.20
CA PHE A 23 10.05 10.51 11.21
C PHE A 23 11.17 9.71 10.57
N GLU A 24 11.57 8.61 11.21
CA GLU A 24 12.62 7.70 10.71
C GLU A 24 12.24 7.09 9.36
N ASP A 25 10.96 6.76 9.18
CA ASP A 25 10.40 6.17 7.96
C ASP A 25 8.92 6.55 7.78
N GLU A 26 8.37 6.27 6.59
CA GLU A 26 6.96 6.51 6.24
C GLU A 26 6.00 5.81 7.21
N ARG A 27 6.37 4.63 7.72
CA ARG A 27 5.60 3.91 8.74
C ARG A 27 5.44 4.75 10.01
N GLY A 28 6.52 5.39 10.47
CA GLY A 28 6.53 6.25 11.65
C GLY A 28 5.63 7.46 11.46
N MET A 29 5.72 8.10 10.28
CA MET A 29 4.85 9.21 9.88
C MET A 29 3.38 8.79 9.84
N ARG A 30 3.05 7.64 9.23
CA ARG A 30 1.68 7.11 9.16
C ARG A 30 1.08 6.83 10.54
N ILE A 31 1.87 6.27 11.46
CA ILE A 31 1.44 6.06 12.85
C ILE A 31 1.16 7.41 13.51
N HIS A 32 2.06 8.39 13.36
CA HIS A 32 1.82 9.73 13.88
C HIS A 32 0.55 10.33 13.33
N HIS A 33 0.32 10.28 12.01
CA HIS A 33 -0.86 10.89 11.42
C HIS A 33 -2.14 10.23 11.92
N LYS A 34 -2.14 8.90 12.05
CA LYS A 34 -3.26 8.16 12.64
C LYS A 34 -3.54 8.57 14.08
N LEU A 35 -2.50 8.78 14.90
CA LEU A 35 -2.66 9.10 16.32
C LEU A 35 -2.92 10.59 16.58
N ALA A 36 -2.37 11.48 15.75
CA ALA A 36 -2.41 12.93 15.95
C ALA A 36 -3.53 13.63 15.18
N HIS A 37 -3.94 13.04 14.05
CA HIS A 37 -4.98 13.59 13.18
C HIS A 37 -6.21 12.70 13.09
N ASP A 38 -6.23 11.58 13.83
CA ASP A 38 -7.29 10.55 13.80
C ASP A 38 -7.62 10.08 12.38
N GLU A 39 -6.66 10.23 11.47
CA GLU A 39 -6.83 9.96 10.04
C GLU A 39 -5.79 8.93 9.62
N SER A 40 -6.24 7.88 8.96
CA SER A 40 -5.33 6.83 8.53
C SER A 40 -4.78 7.18 7.15
N LEU A 41 -3.57 7.77 7.08
CA LEU A 41 -2.76 7.81 5.85
C LEU A 41 -2.19 6.46 5.45
N ALA A 42 -2.72 5.37 5.99
CA ALA A 42 -2.65 4.14 5.24
C ALA A 42 -3.42 4.41 3.95
N GLU A 43 -2.71 4.85 2.90
CA GLU A 43 -3.14 4.58 1.55
C GLU A 43 -3.60 3.12 1.60
N ARG A 44 -4.89 2.90 1.36
CA ARG A 44 -5.49 1.56 1.29
C ARG A 44 -4.99 0.88 0.00
N GLU A 45 -3.71 1.07 -0.34
CA GLU A 45 -3.10 0.77 -1.62
C GLU A 45 -2.97 -0.74 -1.84
N ASP A 46 -3.04 -1.54 -0.77
CA ASP A 46 -2.97 -2.99 -0.88
C ASP A 46 -4.29 -3.69 -0.50
N ARG A 47 -5.44 -3.06 -0.77
CA ARG A 47 -6.68 -3.85 -0.85
C ARG A 47 -6.74 -4.55 -2.19
N TYR A 48 -6.40 -5.82 -2.16
CA TYR A 48 -6.47 -6.71 -3.30
C TYR A 48 -7.92 -7.07 -3.58
N ARG A 49 -8.44 -6.59 -4.70
CA ARG A 49 -9.80 -6.90 -5.14
C ARG A 49 -9.79 -8.13 -6.03
N CYS A 50 -10.66 -9.09 -5.75
CA CYS A 50 -10.87 -10.23 -6.62
C CYS A 50 -11.56 -9.78 -7.92
N PRO A 51 -11.01 -10.08 -9.11
CA PRO A 51 -11.63 -9.69 -10.37
C PRO A 51 -12.92 -10.46 -10.69
N GLU A 52 -13.10 -11.66 -10.12
CA GLU A 52 -14.28 -12.50 -10.37
C GLU A 52 -15.49 -12.11 -9.51
N CYS A 53 -15.28 -11.89 -8.21
CA CYS A 53 -16.37 -11.62 -7.26
C CYS A 53 -16.32 -10.24 -6.61
N GLY A 54 -15.30 -9.44 -6.91
CA GLY A 54 -15.13 -8.10 -6.36
C GLY A 54 -14.73 -8.07 -4.89
N ARG A 55 -14.44 -9.21 -4.25
CA ARG A 55 -14.06 -9.29 -2.82
C ARG A 55 -12.74 -8.60 -2.57
N GLU A 56 -12.73 -7.68 -1.63
CA GLU A 56 -11.52 -6.98 -1.18
C GLU A 56 -10.86 -7.73 -0.02
N VAL A 57 -9.55 -7.92 -0.10
CA VAL A 57 -8.73 -8.49 0.96
C VAL A 57 -7.51 -7.63 1.22
N GLU A 58 -7.07 -7.58 2.46
CA GLU A 58 -5.99 -6.70 2.94
C GLU A 58 -4.57 -7.13 2.56
N THR A 59 -4.39 -8.32 1.96
CA THR A 59 -3.07 -8.84 1.61
C THR A 59 -3.09 -9.69 0.34
N LYS A 60 -1.99 -9.68 -0.41
CA LYS A 60 -1.79 -10.48 -1.63
C LYS A 60 -1.98 -11.97 -1.34
N ARG A 61 -1.44 -12.45 -0.22
CA ARG A 61 -1.60 -13.83 0.24
C ARG A 61 -3.06 -14.16 0.56
N GLY A 62 -3.80 -13.21 1.12
CA GLY A 62 -5.25 -13.31 1.31
C GLY A 62 -5.97 -13.52 -0.02
N LEU A 63 -5.59 -12.79 -1.07
CA LEU A 63 -6.22 -12.90 -2.39
C LEU A 63 -5.86 -14.22 -3.07
N SER A 64 -4.60 -14.63 -3.05
CA SER A 64 -4.17 -15.93 -3.58
C SER A 64 -4.94 -17.09 -2.96
N ASN A 65 -5.10 -17.08 -1.63
CA ASN A 65 -5.84 -18.12 -0.92
C ASN A 65 -7.34 -18.07 -1.24
N HIS A 66 -7.91 -16.87 -1.40
CA HIS A 66 -9.29 -16.70 -1.83
C HIS A 66 -9.50 -17.25 -3.25
N LEU A 67 -8.63 -16.90 -4.21
CA LEU A 67 -8.69 -17.38 -5.58
C LEU A 67 -8.52 -18.90 -5.62
N SER A 68 -7.52 -19.46 -4.95
CA SER A 68 -7.31 -20.92 -4.94
C SER A 68 -8.50 -21.71 -4.38
N LYS A 69 -9.23 -21.16 -3.40
CA LYS A 69 -10.37 -21.86 -2.75
C LYS A 69 -11.73 -21.59 -3.41
N VAL A 70 -11.95 -20.37 -3.90
CA VAL A 70 -13.26 -19.92 -4.40
C VAL A 70 -13.26 -19.85 -5.94
N HIS A 71 -12.14 -19.48 -6.56
CA HIS A 71 -11.97 -19.29 -8.00
C HIS A 71 -10.75 -20.08 -8.54
N PRO A 72 -10.72 -21.42 -8.42
CA PRO A 72 -9.53 -22.22 -8.74
C PRO A 72 -9.08 -22.05 -10.20
N LYS A 73 -10.03 -21.89 -11.13
CA LYS A 73 -9.74 -21.62 -12.55
C LYS A 73 -8.99 -20.31 -12.75
N THR A 74 -9.43 -19.26 -12.07
CA THR A 74 -8.82 -17.92 -12.12
C THR A 74 -7.43 -17.94 -11.48
N TRP A 75 -7.24 -18.71 -10.41
CA TRP A 75 -5.93 -18.91 -9.79
C TRP A 75 -4.92 -19.55 -10.76
N GLU A 76 -5.32 -20.60 -11.49
CA GLU A 76 -4.46 -21.27 -12.48
C GLU A 76 -4.06 -20.33 -13.63
N GLN A 77 -4.99 -19.51 -14.13
CA GLN A 77 -4.71 -18.52 -15.18
C GLN A 77 -3.74 -17.42 -14.68
N LEU A 78 -3.93 -16.92 -13.46
CA LEU A 78 -3.08 -15.89 -12.87
C LEU A 78 -1.65 -16.35 -12.56
N GLN A 79 -1.41 -17.66 -12.42
CA GLN A 79 -0.06 -18.22 -12.28
C GLN A 79 0.71 -18.22 -13.61
N SER A 80 0.02 -18.36 -14.74
CA SER A 80 0.63 -18.44 -16.06
C SER A 80 1.05 -17.06 -16.61
N GLU A 81 0.28 -16.01 -16.31
CA GLU A 81 0.50 -14.66 -16.88
C GLU A 81 1.30 -13.70 -15.99
N GLY A 82 1.67 -14.11 -14.77
CA GLY A 82 2.34 -13.22 -13.82
C GLY A 82 1.35 -12.23 -13.23
N MET A 83 1.08 -12.37 -11.93
CA MET A 83 0.01 -11.68 -11.22
C MET A 83 0.19 -10.14 -11.23
N VAL A 84 -0.32 -9.45 -12.25
CA VAL A 84 -0.48 -7.99 -12.30
C VAL A 84 -1.81 -7.65 -11.62
N LEU A 85 -1.73 -7.24 -10.37
CA LEU A 85 -2.89 -6.79 -9.61
C LEU A 85 -3.11 -5.32 -9.97
N ILE A 86 -4.15 -5.07 -10.76
CA ILE A 86 -4.55 -3.72 -11.12
C ILE A 86 -5.09 -3.06 -9.84
N VAL A 87 -4.28 -2.21 -9.23
CA VAL A 87 -4.71 -1.31 -8.19
C VAL A 87 -5.61 -0.29 -8.87
N HIS A 88 -6.92 -0.40 -8.68
CA HIS A 88 -7.84 0.65 -9.12
C HIS A 88 -7.66 1.85 -8.20
N HIS A 89 -6.81 2.80 -8.59
CA HIS A 89 -6.85 4.16 -8.05
C HIS A 89 -8.14 4.79 -8.58
N GLY A 90 -9.11 4.98 -7.68
CA GLY A 90 -10.34 5.72 -7.98
C GLY A 90 -10.00 7.21 -8.08
N GLU A 91 -10.25 7.76 -9.26
CA GLU A 91 -10.27 9.20 -9.61
C GLU A 91 -11.34 10.00 -8.87
#